data_AF-A0A444VPL2-F1
#
_entry.id   AF-A0A444VPL2-F1
#
_cell.length_a   1.000
_cell.length_b   1.000
_cell.length_c   1.000
_cell.angle_alpha   90.00
_cell.angle_beta   90.00
_cell.angle_gamma   90.00
#
_symmetry.space_group_name_H-M   'P 1'
#
loop_
_entity.id
_entity.type
_entity.pdbx_description
1 polymer ?
#
loop_
_entity_poly.entity_id
_entity_poly.type
_entity_poly.pdbx_seq_one_letter_code
_entity_poly.pdbx_strand_id
1 'polypeptide(L)'
;MLTSFEIKSQAIKSFAYFGIMALSPLTLLWNLWAFRTRKGRTIGSTLPTLALVGILIIGPLNIVYSSSAWKTQKVLYQNGHLDFKKVEFQVQDVGALGYNKRTVEVTYLTSLFMMVSPMAKDIDNRVEWIKVDKEVNELELKSPNPPPSAKYSPIR
;
A
#
# COMPACT_ATOMS: atom_id res chain seq x y z
N MET A 1 13.58 -13.73 -5.51
CA MET A 1 12.27 -13.12 -5.16
C MET A 1 12.56 -11.86 -4.36
N LEU A 2 11.98 -10.71 -4.72
CA LEU A 2 12.15 -9.49 -3.92
C LEU A 2 11.00 -9.35 -2.93
N THR A 3 11.33 -9.35 -1.64
CA THR A 3 10.46 -8.84 -0.59
C THR A 3 10.48 -7.31 -0.64
N SER A 4 9.33 -6.68 -0.54
CA SER A 4 9.17 -5.23 -0.57
C SER A 4 8.55 -4.73 0.74
N PHE A 5 9.04 -3.60 1.22
CA PHE A 5 8.44 -2.90 2.37
C PHE A 5 7.34 -1.95 1.86
N GLU A 6 6.16 -2.03 2.47
CA GLU A 6 5.00 -1.25 2.06
C GLU A 6 4.27 -0.59 3.25
N ILE A 7 3.67 0.58 2.97
CA ILE A 7 2.82 1.30 3.90
C ILE A 7 1.37 0.81 3.73
N LYS A 8 0.82 0.16 4.75
CA LYS A 8 -0.57 -0.30 4.81
C LYS A 8 -1.55 0.85 5.01
N SER A 9 -1.14 1.84 5.81
CA SER A 9 -2.00 2.98 6.14
C SER A 9 -2.19 3.92 4.96
N GLN A 10 -3.44 4.08 4.52
CA GLN A 10 -3.81 5.02 3.45
C GLN A 10 -3.40 6.46 3.79
N ALA A 11 -3.66 6.88 5.02
CA ALA A 11 -3.37 8.23 5.48
C ALA A 11 -1.87 8.51 5.45
N ILE A 12 -1.05 7.60 5.97
CA ILE A 12 0.41 7.76 6.01
C ILE A 12 0.99 7.71 4.60
N LYS A 13 0.54 6.76 3.76
CA LYS A 13 1.02 6.63 2.39
C LYS A 13 0.69 7.89 1.58
N SER A 14 -0.55 8.37 1.67
CA SER A 14 -0.98 9.59 1.01
C SER A 14 -0.20 10.81 1.53
N PHE A 15 -0.07 10.96 2.85
CA PHE A 15 0.67 12.07 3.46
C PHE A 15 2.13 12.10 2.99
N ALA A 16 2.81 10.95 2.94
CA ALA A 16 4.18 10.88 2.45
C ALA A 16 4.30 11.33 0.98
N TYR A 17 3.42 10.82 0.10
CA TYR A 17 3.47 11.10 -1.34
C TYR A 17 3.08 12.55 -1.64
N PHE A 18 1.95 13.03 -1.11
CA PHE A 18 1.51 14.42 -1.29
C PHE A 18 2.40 15.41 -0.55
N GLY A 19 2.96 15.02 0.59
CA GLY A 19 3.93 15.80 1.34
C GLY A 19 5.16 16.09 0.50
N ILE A 20 5.77 15.08 -0.13
CA ILE A 20 6.92 15.29 -1.03
C ILE A 20 6.53 16.18 -2.22
N MET A 21 5.36 15.96 -2.83
CA MET A 21 4.90 16.76 -3.97
C MET A 21 4.64 18.22 -3.61
N ALA A 22 4.06 18.52 -2.45
CA ALA A 22 3.71 19.87 -2.03
C ALA A 22 4.89 20.61 -1.37
N LEU A 23 5.66 19.91 -0.53
CA LEU A 23 6.80 20.52 0.19
C LEU A 23 7.90 20.96 -0.77
N SER A 24 8.15 20.24 -1.86
CA SER A 24 9.21 20.60 -2.81
C SER A 24 9.01 22.01 -3.44
N PRO A 25 7.86 22.34 -4.05
CA PRO A 25 7.62 23.69 -4.55
C PRO A 25 7.47 24.72 -3.42
N LEU A 26 6.83 24.36 -2.29
CA LEU A 26 6.66 25.29 -1.16
C LEU A 26 8.01 25.72 -0.55
N THR A 27 8.93 24.77 -0.37
CA THR A 27 10.28 25.06 0.15
C THR A 27 11.09 25.90 -0.83
N LEU A 28 10.97 25.69 -2.14
CA LEU A 28 11.57 26.57 -3.14
C LEU A 28 11.02 27.99 -3.07
N LEU A 29 9.70 28.14 -3.00
CA LEU A 29 9.05 29.45 -2.87
C LEU A 29 9.50 30.15 -1.58
N TRP A 30 9.50 29.44 -0.45
CA TRP A 30 9.98 29.95 0.82
C TRP A 30 11.43 30.39 0.76
N ASN A 31 12.29 29.61 0.10
CA ASN A 31 13.70 29.92 -0.09
C ASN A 31 13.94 31.20 -0.89
N LEU A 32 13.00 31.61 -1.76
CA LEU A 32 13.09 32.90 -2.47
C LEU A 32 13.03 34.10 -1.51
N TRP A 33 12.34 33.96 -0.37
CA TRP A 33 12.08 35.04 0.61
C TRP A 33 12.97 34.93 1.85
N ALA A 34 13.27 33.71 2.31
CA ALA A 34 13.93 33.47 3.60
C ALA A 34 15.43 33.77 3.61
N PHE A 35 16.16 33.53 2.52
CA PHE A 35 17.62 33.67 2.48
C PHE A 35 18.05 34.93 1.73
N ARG A 36 18.68 35.85 2.47
CA ARG A 36 19.22 37.11 1.95
C ARG A 36 20.57 36.94 1.23
N THR A 37 21.30 35.85 1.51
CA THR A 37 22.63 35.57 0.93
C THR A 37 22.55 34.53 -0.20
N ARG A 38 23.32 34.75 -1.28
CA ARG A 38 23.33 33.83 -2.44
C ARG A 38 23.71 32.38 -2.07
N LYS A 39 24.68 32.18 -1.16
CA LYS A 39 25.15 30.85 -0.75
C LYS A 39 24.10 30.05 0.03
N GLY A 40 23.37 30.69 0.95
CA GLY A 40 22.30 30.03 1.71
C GLY A 40 21.14 29.61 0.79
N ARG A 41 20.80 30.49 -0.15
CA ARG A 41 19.77 30.22 -1.16
C ARG A 41 20.11 29.04 -2.06
N THR A 42 21.36 28.89 -2.51
CA THR A 42 21.73 27.73 -3.34
C THR A 42 21.63 26.41 -2.58
N ILE A 43 22.14 26.35 -1.34
CA ILE A 43 22.11 25.13 -0.52
C ILE A 43 20.67 24.74 -0.18
N GLY A 44 19.83 25.71 0.19
CA GLY A 44 18.41 25.50 0.50
C GLY A 44 17.55 25.09 -0.70
N SER A 45 18.00 25.34 -1.94
CA SER A 45 17.27 25.00 -3.16
C SER A 45 17.67 23.66 -3.77
N THR A 46 18.88 23.15 -3.53
CA THR A 46 19.37 21.95 -4.23
C THR A 46 18.46 20.75 -4.02
N LEU A 47 18.13 20.43 -2.77
CA LEU A 47 17.32 19.26 -2.42
C LEU A 47 15.89 19.32 -3.01
N PRO A 48 15.11 20.41 -2.81
CA PRO A 48 13.75 20.46 -3.38
C PRO A 48 13.76 20.58 -4.91
N THR A 49 14.81 21.13 -5.53
CA THR A 49 14.97 21.12 -6.99
C THR A 49 15.15 19.70 -7.52
N LEU A 50 16.03 18.90 -6.90
CA LEU A 50 16.21 17.49 -7.26
C LEU A 50 14.94 16.68 -7.07
N ALA A 51 14.21 16.92 -5.97
CA ALA A 51 12.92 16.28 -5.72
C ALA A 51 11.89 16.62 -6.82
N LEU A 52 11.79 17.90 -7.23
CA LEU A 52 10.92 18.31 -8.34
C LEU A 52 11.30 17.67 -9.66
N VAL A 53 12.59 17.60 -10.00
CA VAL A 53 13.05 16.91 -11.21
C VAL A 53 12.62 15.44 -11.17
N GLY A 54 12.79 14.76 -10.03
CA GLY A 54 12.30 13.40 -9.84
C GLY A 54 10.79 13.27 -10.02
N ILE A 55 10.00 14.18 -9.43
CA ILE A 55 8.54 14.23 -9.59
C ILE A 55 8.14 14.40 -11.05
N LEU A 56 8.82 15.28 -11.79
CA LEU A 56 8.55 15.53 -13.20
C LEU A 56 8.90 14.32 -14.08
N ILE A 57 10.01 13.63 -13.80
CA ILE A 57 10.42 12.41 -14.53
C ILE A 57 9.41 11.27 -14.28
N ILE A 58 9.02 11.04 -13.03
CA ILE A 58 8.05 9.98 -12.68
C ILE A 58 6.66 10.34 -13.21
N GLY A 59 6.34 11.64 -13.23
CA GLY A 59 5.03 12.17 -13.59
C GLY A 59 4.14 12.34 -12.35
N PRO A 60 3.59 13.54 -12.10
CA PRO A 60 2.81 13.80 -10.89
C PRO A 60 1.54 12.93 -10.78
N LEU A 61 0.88 12.63 -11.91
CA LEU A 61 -0.28 11.74 -11.92
C LEU A 61 0.07 10.31 -11.48
N ASN A 62 1.22 9.78 -11.90
CA ASN A 62 1.66 8.45 -11.49
C ASN A 62 1.92 8.39 -9.97
N ILE A 63 2.41 9.47 -9.37
CA ILE A 63 2.59 9.59 -7.93
C ILE A 63 1.24 9.62 -7.21
N VAL A 64 0.26 10.37 -7.72
CA VAL A 64 -1.11 10.40 -7.19
C VAL A 64 -1.73 9.00 -7.22
N TYR A 65 -1.65 8.31 -8.35
CA TYR A 65 -2.20 6.95 -8.47
C TYR A 65 -1.48 5.93 -7.57
N SER A 66 -0.18 6.14 -7.33
CA SER A 66 0.62 5.28 -6.46
C SER A 66 0.40 5.54 -4.96
N SER A 67 -0.21 6.68 -4.59
CA SER A 67 -0.42 7.07 -3.19
C SER A 67 -1.48 6.21 -2.49
N SER A 68 -2.32 5.51 -3.26
CA SER A 68 -3.32 4.58 -2.73
C SER A 68 -2.68 3.34 -2.13
N ALA A 69 -3.12 2.94 -0.95
CA ALA A 69 -2.66 1.76 -0.23
C ALA A 69 -3.40 0.50 -0.70
N TRP A 70 -2.69 -0.62 -0.66
CA TRP A 70 -3.30 -1.93 -0.87
C TRP A 70 -4.21 -2.28 0.30
N LYS A 71 -5.37 -2.85 -0.02
CA LYS A 71 -6.42 -3.23 0.93
C LYS A 71 -6.72 -4.70 0.82
N THR A 72 -6.86 -5.35 1.97
CA THR A 72 -7.12 -6.78 2.04
C THR A 72 -8.58 -7.07 1.74
N GLN A 73 -8.84 -7.88 0.72
CA GLN A 73 -10.19 -8.32 0.38
C GLN A 73 -10.47 -9.70 0.95
N LYS A 74 -9.52 -10.62 0.79
CA LYS A 74 -9.62 -12.00 1.30
C LYS A 74 -8.30 -12.47 1.87
N VAL A 75 -8.35 -13.21 2.97
CA VAL A 75 -7.22 -13.95 3.52
C VAL A 75 -7.37 -15.40 3.07
N LEU A 76 -6.48 -15.85 2.20
CA LEU A 76 -6.53 -17.18 1.62
C LEU A 76 -5.88 -18.20 2.57
N TYR A 77 -4.70 -17.86 3.08
CA TYR A 77 -3.94 -18.70 3.99
C TYR A 77 -3.44 -17.89 5.19
N GLN A 78 -3.34 -18.55 6.33
CA GLN A 78 -2.71 -18.04 7.55
C GLN A 78 -1.60 -18.99 7.95
N ASN A 79 -0.47 -18.46 8.41
CA ASN A 79 0.59 -19.31 8.92
C ASN A 79 0.17 -19.91 10.28
N GLY A 80 0.39 -21.21 10.48
CA GLY A 80 -0.05 -21.92 11.69
C GLY A 80 0.69 -21.53 12.98
N HIS A 81 1.86 -20.88 12.86
CA HIS A 81 2.66 -20.45 14.01
C HIS A 81 2.77 -18.93 14.13
N LEU A 82 2.58 -18.19 13.03
CA LEU A 82 2.78 -16.74 12.96
C LEU A 82 1.51 -16.02 12.49
N ASP A 83 0.72 -15.52 13.43
CA ASP A 83 -0.56 -14.85 13.12
C ASP A 83 -0.41 -13.54 12.32
N PHE A 84 0.77 -12.92 12.37
CA PHE A 84 1.10 -11.73 11.59
C PHE A 84 1.55 -12.07 10.16
N LYS A 85 1.60 -13.36 9.79
CA LYS A 85 2.04 -13.83 8.48
C LYS A 85 0.89 -14.54 7.74
N LYS A 86 0.51 -14.00 6.58
CA LYS A 86 -0.69 -14.40 5.84
C LYS A 86 -0.47 -14.38 4.33
N VAL A 87 -1.29 -15.11 3.60
CA VAL A 87 -1.43 -14.94 2.15
C VAL A 87 -2.75 -14.25 1.89
N GLU A 88 -2.69 -13.11 1.22
CA GLU A 88 -3.82 -12.22 1.06
C GLU A 88 -4.07 -11.91 -0.41
N PHE A 89 -5.36 -11.91 -0.77
CA PHE A 89 -5.83 -11.25 -1.97
C PHE A 89 -6.07 -9.77 -1.64
N GLN A 90 -5.26 -8.91 -2.26
CA GLN A 90 -5.26 -7.48 -2.05
C GLN A 90 -5.73 -6.74 -3.29
N VAL A 91 -6.42 -5.63 -3.05
CA VAL A 91 -6.92 -4.73 -4.09
C VAL A 91 -6.47 -3.31 -3.75
N GLN A 92 -6.07 -2.56 -4.77
CA GLN A 92 -5.72 -1.16 -4.66
C GLN A 92 -6.62 -0.37 -5.60
N ASP A 93 -7.26 0.65 -5.06
CA ASP A 93 -8.04 1.61 -5.83
C ASP A 93 -7.10 2.65 -6.45
N VAL A 94 -7.04 2.68 -7.78
CA VAL A 94 -6.20 3.59 -8.57
C VAL A 94 -7.02 4.79 -9.07
N GLY A 95 -8.21 5.01 -8.49
CA GLY A 95 -9.13 6.07 -8.88
C GLY A 95 -9.74 5.81 -10.26
N ALA A 96 -9.69 6.80 -11.14
CA ALA A 96 -10.29 6.73 -12.48
C ALA A 96 -9.70 5.61 -13.37
N LEU A 97 -8.55 5.04 -13.01
CA LEU A 97 -7.93 3.92 -13.71
C LEU A 97 -8.45 2.55 -13.25
N GLY A 98 -9.36 2.51 -12.27
CA GLY A 98 -9.97 1.29 -11.74
C GLY A 98 -9.18 0.66 -10.60
N TYR A 99 -9.10 -0.67 -10.57
CA TYR A 99 -8.54 -1.42 -9.45
C TYR A 99 -7.39 -2.33 -9.88
N ASN A 100 -6.26 -2.22 -9.17
CA ASN A 100 -5.21 -3.22 -9.24
C ASN A 100 -5.51 -4.37 -8.27
N LYS A 101 -5.15 -5.59 -8.65
CA LYS A 101 -5.40 -6.81 -7.88
C LYS A 101 -4.13 -7.63 -7.79
N ARG A 102 -3.85 -8.22 -6.63
CA ARG A 102 -2.72 -9.14 -6.45
C ARG A 102 -2.98 -10.14 -5.34
N THR A 103 -2.33 -11.30 -5.44
CA THR A 103 -2.25 -12.27 -4.34
C THR A 103 -0.81 -12.32 -3.87
N VAL A 104 -0.58 -12.05 -2.58
CA VAL A 104 0.76 -11.88 -2.03
C VAL A 104 0.86 -12.48 -0.64
N GLU A 105 2.08 -12.89 -0.28
CA GLU A 105 2.42 -13.20 1.08
C GLU A 105 2.74 -11.90 1.82
N VAL A 106 2.10 -11.70 2.97
CA VAL A 106 2.18 -10.50 3.78
C VAL A 106 2.71 -10.88 5.15
N THR A 107 3.73 -10.16 5.61
CA THR A 107 4.20 -10.21 6.99
C THR A 107 3.98 -8.84 7.60
N TYR A 108 3.01 -8.75 8.51
CA TYR A 108 2.68 -7.51 9.21
C TYR A 108 3.77 -7.20 10.23
N LEU A 109 4.40 -6.03 10.06
CA LEU A 109 5.34 -5.48 11.04
C LEU A 109 4.56 -4.70 12.10
N THR A 110 3.62 -3.87 11.66
CA THR A 110 2.69 -3.13 12.51
C THR A 110 1.33 -3.00 11.82
N SER A 111 0.38 -2.33 12.45
CA SER A 111 -0.88 -1.94 11.79
C SER A 111 -0.70 -0.97 10.62
N LEU A 112 0.48 -0.35 10.50
CA LEU A 112 0.78 0.70 9.54
C LEU A 112 1.71 0.23 8.41
N PHE A 113 2.52 -0.79 8.64
CA PHE A 113 3.56 -1.25 7.74
C PHE A 113 3.55 -2.77 7.58
N MET A 114 3.88 -3.22 6.37
CA MET A 114 3.93 -4.64 6.04
C MET A 114 5.10 -4.93 5.10
N MET A 115 5.61 -6.16 5.16
CA MET A 115 6.49 -6.70 4.14
C MET A 115 5.68 -7.60 3.22
N VAL A 116 5.91 -7.46 1.92
CA VAL A 116 5.17 -8.16 0.87
C VAL A 116 6.13 -8.96 0.03
N SER A 117 5.85 -10.25 -0.10
CA SER A 117 6.59 -11.20 -0.93
C SER A 117 5.65 -11.81 -1.97
N PRO A 118 6.14 -12.14 -3.17
CA PRO A 118 5.33 -12.87 -4.14
C PRO A 118 4.93 -14.24 -3.58
N MET A 119 3.69 -14.65 -3.84
CA MET A 119 3.17 -15.95 -3.39
C MET A 119 3.98 -17.09 -4.02
N ALA A 120 4.44 -18.04 -3.20
CA ALA A 120 5.09 -19.25 -3.69
C ALA A 120 4.07 -20.18 -4.38
N LYS A 121 4.49 -20.85 -5.46
CA LYS A 121 3.60 -21.68 -6.30
C LYS A 121 3.16 -22.99 -5.63
N ASP A 122 3.83 -23.38 -4.56
CA ASP A 122 3.70 -24.66 -3.85
C ASP A 122 3.12 -24.51 -2.43
N ILE A 123 2.46 -23.38 -2.12
CA ILE A 123 1.94 -23.09 -0.77
C ILE A 123 0.96 -24.16 -0.26
N ASP A 124 0.15 -24.74 -1.12
CA ASP A 124 -0.81 -25.79 -0.72
C ASP A 124 -0.13 -27.05 -0.16
N ASN A 125 1.13 -27.30 -0.51
CA ASN A 125 1.89 -28.47 -0.07
C ASN A 125 2.65 -28.23 1.23
N ARG A 126 2.60 -27.01 1.80
CA ARG A 126 3.40 -26.62 2.95
C ARG A 126 2.57 -26.67 4.23
N VAL A 127 3.01 -27.50 5.17
CA VAL A 127 2.33 -27.76 6.46
C VAL A 127 2.18 -26.49 7.32
N GLU A 128 3.06 -25.52 7.13
CA GLU A 128 3.04 -24.25 7.87
C GLU A 128 1.86 -23.33 7.50
N TRP A 129 1.16 -23.60 6.39
CA TRP A 129 0.05 -22.78 5.91
C TRP A 129 -1.29 -23.49 6.11
N ILE A 130 -2.19 -22.79 6.79
CA ILE A 130 -3.57 -23.23 7.00
C ILE A 130 -4.46 -22.44 6.06
N LYS A 131 -5.23 -23.12 5.22
CA LYS A 131 -6.20 -22.47 4.33
C LYS A 131 -7.40 -22.02 5.15
N VAL A 132 -7.76 -20.73 5.04
CA VAL A 132 -8.84 -20.13 5.85
C VAL A 132 -9.95 -19.54 4.98
N ASP A 133 -9.63 -19.05 3.77
CA ASP A 133 -10.59 -18.44 2.83
C ASP A 133 -11.54 -17.41 3.50
N LYS A 134 -10.99 -16.54 4.33
CA LYS A 134 -11.75 -15.55 5.11
C LYS A 134 -11.93 -14.25 4.31
N GLU A 135 -13.18 -13.82 4.13
CA GLU A 135 -13.48 -12.50 3.57
C GLU A 135 -13.27 -11.39 4.61
N VAL A 136 -12.65 -10.30 4.18
CA VAL A 136 -12.38 -9.10 5.02
C VAL A 136 -13.04 -7.86 4.41
N ASN A 137 -12.91 -7.70 3.08
CA ASN A 137 -13.51 -6.60 2.33
C ASN A 137 -13.19 -5.19 2.88
N GLU A 138 -11.90 -4.86 3.05
CA GLU A 138 -11.48 -3.54 3.57
C GLU A 138 -11.87 -2.34 2.66
N LEU A 139 -12.32 -2.60 1.42
CA LEU A 139 -12.79 -1.55 0.49
C LEU A 139 -14.32 -1.43 0.45
N GLU A 140 -15.03 -2.25 1.22
CA GLU A 140 -16.50 -2.32 1.21
C GLU A 140 -17.09 -2.49 -0.20
N LEU A 141 -16.35 -3.14 -1.10
CA LEU A 141 -16.82 -3.42 -2.44
C LEU A 141 -17.97 -4.41 -2.31
N LYS A 142 -19.13 -4.09 -2.89
CA LYS A 142 -20.29 -4.97 -2.86
C LYS A 142 -19.90 -6.30 -3.51
N SER A 143 -19.84 -7.38 -2.72
CA SER A 143 -19.56 -8.73 -3.25
C SER A 143 -20.60 -9.07 -4.33
N PRO A 144 -20.20 -9.64 -5.49
CA PRO A 144 -21.17 -10.10 -6.48
C PRO A 144 -22.10 -11.20 -5.99
N ASN A 145 -21.80 -11.86 -4.86
CA ASN A 145 -22.71 -12.76 -4.14
C ASN A 145 -22.24 -12.89 -2.68
N PRO A 146 -23.14 -12.87 -1.67
CA PRO A 146 -22.78 -13.40 -0.36
C PRO A 146 -22.44 -14.90 -0.48
N PRO A 147 -21.55 -15.45 0.36
CA PRO A 147 -21.39 -16.90 0.46
C PRO A 147 -22.76 -17.52 0.73
N PRO A 148 -23.09 -18.68 0.14
CA PRO A 148 -24.36 -19.35 0.41
C PRO A 148 -24.45 -19.53 1.92
N SER A 149 -25.45 -18.87 2.52
CA SER A 149 -25.78 -18.94 3.93
C SER A 149 -25.63 -20.38 4.39
N ALA A 150 -24.78 -20.61 5.39
CA ALA A 150 -24.76 -21.86 6.13
C ALA A 150 -26.21 -22.15 6.55
N LYS A 151 -26.85 -23.11 5.87
CA LYS A 151 -28.12 -23.67 6.27
C LYS A 151 -27.85 -24.42 7.57
N TYR A 152 -27.92 -23.72 8.70
CA TYR A 152 -28.12 -24.39 9.98
C TYR A 152 -29.52 -25.00 9.93
N SER A 153 -29.55 -26.30 9.65
CA SER A 153 -30.72 -27.14 9.87
C SER A 153 -30.97 -27.18 11.38
N PRO A 154 -32.13 -26.76 11.89
CA PRO A 154 -32.46 -27.00 13.29
C PRO A 154 -32.69 -28.51 13.44
N ILE A 155 -31.80 -29.16 14.19
CA ILE A 155 -32.07 -30.49 14.72
C ILE A 155 -33.25 -30.33 15.67
N ARG A 156 -34.33 -31.04 15.39
CA ARG A 156 -35.49 -31.20 16.25
C ARG A 156 -35.50 -32.63 16.77
#